data_AF-A0A6P0VVQ8-F1
#
_entry.id   AF-A0A6P0VVQ8-F1
#
_cell.length_a   1.000
_cell.length_b   1.000
_cell.length_c   1.000
_cell.angle_alpha   90.00
_cell.angle_beta   90.00
_cell.angle_gamma   90.00
#
_symmetry.space_group_name_H-M   'P 1'
#
loop_
_entity.id
_entity.type
_entity.pdbx_description
1 polymer ?
#
loop_
_entity_poly.entity_id
_entity_poly.type
_entity_poly.pdbx_seq_one_letter_code
_entity_poly.pdbx_strand_id
1 'polypeptide(L)' 'MPEKILVVDDEPDLEILIRQKFRKQIRQKQLEFTFAHNGVEALEVL' A
#
# COMPACT_ATOMS: atom_id res chain seq x y z
N MET A 1 12.35 8.93 7.77
CA MET A 1 11.72 7.60 7.70
C MET A 1 10.48 7.75 6.82
N PRO A 2 10.24 6.86 5.86
CA PRO A 2 9.05 6.97 5.01
C PRO A 2 7.77 6.85 5.85
N GLU A 3 6.71 7.55 5.46
CA GLU A 3 5.39 7.29 6.01
C GLU A 3 4.90 5.92 5.54
N LYS A 4 4.49 5.08 6.50
CA LYS A 4 3.93 3.75 6.21
C LYS A 4 2.43 3.84 6.03
N ILE A 5 1.94 3.30 4.92
CA ILE A 5 0.52 3.30 4.54
C ILE A 5 0.09 1.85 4.33
N LEU A 6 -0.92 1.42 5.10
CA LEU A 6 -1.63 0.16 4.86
C LEU A 6 -2.90 0.47 4.07
N VAL A 7 -3.06 -0.18 2.92
CA VAL A 7 -4.27 -0.12 2.11
C VAL A 7 -4.98 -1.46 2.25
N VAL A 8 -6.28 -1.42 2.57
CA VAL A 8 -7.12 -2.61 2.78
C VAL A 8 -8.29 -2.54 1.83
N ASP A 9 -8.31 -3.41 0.82
CA ASP A 9 -9.31 -3.41 -0.26
C ASP A 9 -9.33 -4.77 -0.97
N ASP A 10 -10.51 -5.27 -1.35
CA ASP A 10 -10.67 -6.57 -2.00
C ASP A 10 -10.42 -6.54 -3.51
N GLU A 11 -10.26 -5.36 -4.12
CA GLU A 11 -9.97 -5.20 -5.55
C GLU A 11 -8.45 -5.29 -5.86
N PRO A 12 -7.99 -6.29 -6.64
CA PRO A 12 -6.57 -6.47 -6.95
C PRO A 12 -6.00 -5.36 -7.84
N ASP A 13 -6.83 -4.71 -8.65
CA ASP A 13 -6.41 -3.62 -9.54
C ASP A 13 -6.04 -2.35 -8.76
N LEU A 14 -6.54 -2.18 -7.52
CA LEU A 14 -6.25 -1.01 -6.69
C LEU A 14 -4.75 -0.93 -6.37
N GLU A 15 -4.09 -2.04 -6.05
CA GLU A 15 -2.67 -2.06 -5.74
C GLU A 15 -1.85 -1.50 -6.92
N ILE A 16 -2.18 -1.94 -8.13
CA ILE A 16 -1.50 -1.49 -9.35
C ILE A 16 -1.70 0.02 -9.54
N LEU A 17 -2.92 0.51 -9.37
CA LEU A 17 -3.25 1.93 -9.50
C LEU A 17 -2.51 2.79 -8.48
N ILE A 18 -2.46 2.38 -7.21
CA ILE A 18 -1.74 3.08 -6.13
C ILE A 18 -0.24 3.11 -6.42
N ARG A 19 0.36 1.97 -6.77
CA ARG A 19 1.79 1.90 -7.11
C ARG A 19 2.14 2.79 -8.31
N GLN A 20 1.28 2.84 -9.34
CA GLN A 20 1.48 3.71 -10.48
C GLN A 20 1.38 5.19 -10.10
N LYS A 21 0.34 5.57 -9.35
CA LYS A 21 0.08 6.95 -8.91
C LYS A 21 1.20 7.52 -8.03
N PHE A 22 1.74 6.72 -7.12
CA PHE A 22 2.76 7.14 -6.14
C PHE A 22 4.18 6.68 -6.47
N ARG A 23 4.43 6.22 -7.71
CA ARG A 23 5.72 5.66 -8.14
C ARG A 23 6.92 6.55 -7.83
N LYS A 24 6.76 7.88 -7.95
CA LYS A 24 7.84 8.84 -7.66
C LYS A 24 8.18 8.89 -6.16
N GLN A 25 7.17 8.97 -5.30
CA GLN A 25 7.30 9.04 -3.85
C GLN A 25 7.87 7.73 -3.27
N ILE A 26 7.42 6.58 -3.80
CA ILE A 26 7.97 5.26 -3.45
C ILE A 26 9.46 5.20 -3.80
N ARG A 27 9.83 5.62 -5.02
CA ARG A 27 11.24 5.66 -5.45
C ARG A 27 12.10 6.62 -4.63
N GLN A 28 11.51 7.73 -4.17
CA GLN A 28 12.17 8.71 -3.30
C GLN A 28 12.19 8.29 -1.82
N LYS A 29 11.67 7.11 -1.46
CA LYS A 29 11.55 6.63 -0.08
C LYS A 29 10.82 7.61 0.84
N GLN A 30 9.82 8.29 0.30
CA GLN A 30 8.89 9.13 1.06
C GLN A 30 7.74 8.28 1.59
N LEU A 31 7.17 7.41 0.74
CA LEU A 31 6.05 6.54 1.11
C LEU A 31 6.45 5.07 1.02
N GLU A 32 5.97 4.30 1.98
CA GLU A 32 6.04 2.83 2.01
C GLU A 32 4.62 2.27 2.09
N PHE A 33 4.26 1.41 1.13
CA PHE A 33 2.90 0.86 1.03
C PHE A 33 2.90 -0.64 1.33
N THR A 34 1.94 -1.06 2.15
CA THR A 34 1.53 -2.45 2.37
C THR A 34 0.07 -2.59 1.93
N PHE A 35 -0.28 -3.73 1.36
CA PHE A 35 -1.62 -4.02 0.85
C PHE A 35 -2.15 -5.27 1.53
N ALA A 36 -3.45 -5.29 1.79
CA ALA A 36 -4.19 -6.43 2.32
C ALA A 36 -5.55 -6.53 1.63
N HIS A 37 -6.05 -7.73 1.37
CA HIS A 37 -7.30 -7.93 0.65
C HIS A 37 -8.54 -7.95 1.54
N ASN A 38 -8.35 -7.96 2.86
CA ASN A 38 -9.43 -7.95 3.84
C ASN A 38 -8.89 -7.51 5.21
N GLY A 39 -9.81 -7.33 6.16
CA GLY A 39 -9.47 -6.92 7.52
C GLY A 39 -8.62 -7.93 8.30
N VAL A 40 -8.74 -9.23 8.02
CA VAL A 40 -7.94 -10.26 8.71
C VAL A 40 -6.49 -10.16 8.25
N GLU A 41 -6.24 -10.14 6.95
CA GLU A 41 -4.91 -9.91 6.38
C GLU A 41 -4.31 -8.59 6.84
N ALA A 42 -5.14 -7.54 6.95
CA ALA A 42 -4.70 -6.22 7.42
C ALA A 42 -4.18 -6.27 8.87
N LEU A 43 -4.80 -7.08 9.73
CA LEU A 43 -4.35 -7.26 11.10
C LEU A 43 -3.05 -8.07 11.19
N GLU A 44 -2.77 -8.96 10.24
CA GLU A 44 -1.53 -9.73 10.18
C GLU A 44 -0.30 -8.89 9.80
N VAL A 45 -0.51 -7.72 9.17
CA VAL A 45 0.54 -6.81 8.71
C VAL A 45 0.80 -5.60 9.63
N LEU A 46 0.08 -5.48 10.74
CA LEU A 46 0.32 -4.47 11.79
C LEU A 46 1.47 -4.86 12.72
#